data_AF-A0A5C6MKK5-F1
#
_entry.id   AF-A0A5C6MKK5-F1
#
_cell.length_a   1.000
_cell.length_b   1.000
_cell.length_c   1.000
_cell.angle_alpha   90.00
_cell.angle_beta   90.00
_cell.angle_gamma   90.00
#
_symmetry.space_group_name_H-M   'P 1'
#
loop_
_entity.id
_entity.type
_entity.pdbx_description
1 polymer ?
#
loop_
_entity_poly.entity_id
_entity_poly.type
_entity_poly.pdbx_seq_one_letter_code
_entity_poly.pdbx_strand_id
1 'polypeptide(L)'
;MSFRGGGRGGGRGGGFNRGGGGRGGGFRGGGGFGRGGGRGGFNRQQDYGPPEYVVALGEFMHPCEDDIVCKCTTEENKVPYFNAPVYLENKEQIGKVDEIFGQLRDFYFSVKLSENMKASSFKKMQKAAFEAVAAALEVAVAAALEVAVAEGLEAAVVVALEEEEEEVEDVDSEVEDDVAVMICIVPLSSANNTFSNRFKVQPGAAKAPSVLGCCCTSGVIKCKAAVAWEPGKPLSIEEVEVAPPKAHEVRIKVFATGVCHTDAYTLGGSDPEGLFPVILGHEGAGTVESVGEGVTKFKQGDTVIPLYVPQCGECKFCKNPKTNLCQKIRITQGQGLLPDKTSRFTCKGKQLFHFMGTSTFSEYTVVADISLAKVNEKAPLDKVCLLGCGISTGYGAALNTAKVEPGSTCAIFGLGAVGLAVIMGCKVAGATRIIGVDINPAKFEKAKEFGATEFINPKDHSRPIQEVLVEMTDGGVDYSFECIGNVQIMRAALEACHKGWGESVIIGVAGAGQEISTRPFQLVTGRVWRGTAFGGWKSVESVPKLVEDYMNKKLKVDEFVTHNLPFEKINEAFDLLHEGKCIRTVLTF
;
A
#
# COMPACT_ATOMS: atom_id res chain seq x y z
N MET A 1 48.31 22.93 -1.55
CA MET A 1 48.25 24.32 -1.06
C MET A 1 47.08 24.42 -0.10
N SER A 2 47.38 24.49 1.19
CA SER A 2 46.46 24.90 2.25
C SER A 2 46.18 26.40 2.13
N PHE A 3 45.05 26.90 2.61
CA PHE A 3 45.05 28.04 3.55
C PHE A 3 43.72 28.15 4.31
N ARG A 4 43.88 28.25 5.63
CA ARG A 4 42.93 28.63 6.67
C ARG A 4 42.98 30.15 6.90
N GLY A 5 41.94 30.68 7.53
CA GLY A 5 41.98 31.88 8.40
C GLY A 5 40.88 32.89 8.04
N GLY A 6 40.11 33.49 8.95
CA GLY A 6 40.09 33.47 10.41
C GLY A 6 39.57 34.82 10.96
N GLY A 7 38.73 34.76 12.02
CA GLY A 7 38.48 35.85 13.00
C GLY A 7 37.45 36.93 12.63
N ARG A 8 36.80 37.66 13.56
CA ARG A 8 36.69 37.65 15.03
C ARG A 8 35.78 38.83 15.45
N GLY A 9 35.16 38.75 16.65
CA GLY A 9 34.64 39.88 17.45
C GLY A 9 33.11 40.01 17.40
N GLY A 10 32.33 39.95 18.49
CA GLY A 10 32.47 40.46 19.87
C GLY A 10 31.45 41.61 20.02
N GLY A 11 30.64 41.83 21.06
CA GLY A 11 30.38 41.26 22.38
C GLY A 11 29.46 42.24 23.16
N ARG A 12 29.05 41.87 24.39
CA ARG A 12 28.40 42.69 25.47
C ARG A 12 26.89 42.97 25.32
N GLY A 13 26.04 42.91 26.36
CA GLY A 13 26.21 42.64 27.79
C GLY A 13 25.01 43.19 28.62
N GLY A 14 24.72 42.57 29.78
CA GLY A 14 23.96 43.11 30.94
C GLY A 14 22.44 43.29 30.79
N GLY A 15 21.56 43.09 31.76
CA GLY A 15 21.66 42.76 33.18
C GLY A 15 20.36 43.17 33.94
N PHE A 16 19.97 42.35 34.92
CA PHE A 16 19.25 42.68 36.18
C PHE A 16 17.75 43.12 36.23
N ASN A 17 16.92 42.18 36.74
CA ASN A 17 16.29 42.13 38.09
C ASN A 17 14.90 42.76 38.41
N ARG A 18 14.14 41.97 39.20
CA ARG A 18 13.23 42.26 40.36
C ARG A 18 11.70 42.42 40.25
N GLY A 19 11.03 41.72 41.19
CA GLY A 19 9.77 42.07 41.90
C GLY A 19 8.57 41.18 41.50
N GLY A 20 7.97 40.30 42.33
CA GLY A 20 7.30 40.50 43.64
C GLY A 20 5.79 40.76 43.40
N GLY A 21 4.77 40.21 44.05
CA GLY A 21 4.53 39.30 45.19
C GLY A 21 3.02 39.33 45.54
N GLY A 22 2.56 38.46 46.47
CA GLY A 22 1.27 38.52 47.20
C GLY A 22 0.16 37.58 46.70
N ARG A 23 -0.59 36.73 47.44
CA ARG A 23 -1.01 36.47 48.84
C ARG A 23 -2.55 36.57 48.98
N GLY A 24 -3.16 35.52 49.58
CA GLY A 24 -4.39 35.57 50.41
C GLY A 24 -5.67 35.08 49.69
N GLY A 25 -6.56 34.25 50.26
CA GLY A 25 -6.69 33.60 51.58
C GLY A 25 -8.16 33.19 51.84
N GLY A 26 -8.39 32.07 52.56
CA GLY A 26 -9.55 31.75 53.45
C GLY A 26 -10.96 31.56 52.84
N PHE A 27 -11.96 30.92 53.45
CA PHE A 27 -12.13 30.10 54.67
C PHE A 27 -13.63 29.68 54.76
N ARG A 28 -13.92 28.50 55.37
CA ARG A 28 -15.17 28.05 56.10
C ARG A 28 -16.47 27.81 55.29
N GLY A 29 -17.38 26.88 55.63
CA GLY A 29 -17.48 25.87 56.71
C GLY A 29 -18.95 25.48 57.00
N GLY A 30 -19.18 24.28 57.59
CA GLY A 30 -20.36 23.85 58.37
C GLY A 30 -21.59 23.32 57.59
N GLY A 31 -22.36 22.30 58.01
CA GLY A 31 -22.39 21.45 59.20
C GLY A 31 -23.84 20.99 59.53
N GLY A 32 -24.02 19.72 59.95
CA GLY A 32 -25.18 19.17 60.71
C GLY A 32 -26.42 18.71 59.93
N PHE A 33 -27.30 17.81 60.38
CA PHE A 33 -27.44 16.80 61.46
C PHE A 33 -28.84 16.14 61.24
N GLY A 34 -29.06 14.84 61.48
CA GLY A 34 -30.45 14.33 61.64
C GLY A 34 -30.71 12.81 61.52
N ARG A 35 -31.14 12.20 62.63
CA ARG A 35 -31.46 10.76 62.91
C ARG A 35 -32.76 10.22 62.25
N GLY A 36 -32.85 8.90 62.08
CA GLY A 36 -34.13 8.15 62.09
C GLY A 36 -34.00 6.68 61.67
N GLY A 37 -34.25 5.72 62.57
CA GLY A 37 -34.14 4.29 62.31
C GLY A 37 -35.41 3.64 61.74
N GLY A 38 -35.25 2.43 61.19
CA GLY A 38 -36.34 1.53 60.81
C GLY A 38 -35.82 0.23 60.20
N ARG A 39 -35.88 -0.87 60.97
CA ARG A 39 -35.71 -2.25 60.48
C ARG A 39 -36.93 -2.63 59.63
N GLY A 40 -36.73 -3.18 58.44
CA GLY A 40 -37.80 -3.81 57.67
C GLY A 40 -37.33 -4.51 56.39
N GLY A 41 -37.35 -5.85 56.41
CA GLY A 41 -37.75 -6.68 55.27
C GLY A 41 -36.70 -7.02 54.21
N PHE A 42 -36.20 -8.25 54.28
CA PHE A 42 -35.51 -8.98 53.22
C PHE A 42 -36.39 -9.15 51.95
N ASN A 43 -35.72 -9.30 50.80
CA ASN A 43 -36.23 -9.47 49.42
C ASN A 43 -36.71 -8.20 48.68
N ARG A 44 -35.74 -7.49 48.07
CA ARG A 44 -35.93 -6.81 46.78
C ARG A 44 -34.68 -6.99 45.93
N GLN A 45 -34.82 -7.71 44.81
CA GLN A 45 -33.99 -7.50 43.63
C GLN A 45 -34.19 -6.02 43.26
N GLN A 46 -33.21 -5.16 43.57
CA GLN A 46 -33.29 -3.73 43.28
C GLN A 46 -32.95 -3.51 41.81
N ASP A 47 -33.95 -3.10 41.03
CA ASP A 47 -33.73 -2.47 39.74
C ASP A 47 -33.19 -1.06 40.02
N TYR A 48 -31.89 -0.88 39.84
CA TYR A 48 -31.17 0.36 40.22
C TYR A 48 -31.44 1.53 39.27
N GLY A 49 -32.27 1.36 38.24
CA GLY A 49 -32.48 2.40 37.23
C GLY A 49 -31.16 2.78 36.52
N PRO A 50 -31.19 3.72 35.57
CA PRO A 50 -29.98 4.16 34.90
C PRO A 50 -29.09 4.97 35.88
N PRO A 51 -27.76 4.76 35.87
CA PRO A 51 -26.83 5.44 36.77
C PRO A 51 -26.89 6.97 36.61
N GLU A 52 -26.71 7.71 37.73
CA GLU A 52 -26.75 9.19 37.76
C GLU A 52 -25.67 9.83 36.87
N TYR A 53 -24.55 9.14 36.64
CA TYR A 53 -23.49 9.55 35.72
C TYR A 53 -22.73 8.34 35.18
N VAL A 54 -22.25 8.44 33.93
CA VAL A 54 -21.42 7.42 33.28
C VAL A 54 -20.15 8.06 32.76
N VAL A 55 -19.01 7.37 32.93
CA VAL A 55 -17.71 7.84 32.44
C VAL A 55 -17.26 6.95 31.28
N ALA A 56 -16.92 7.56 30.15
CA ALA A 56 -16.35 6.85 29.02
C ALA A 56 -14.93 6.39 29.36
N LEU A 57 -14.72 5.08 29.40
CA LEU A 57 -13.43 4.48 29.74
C LEU A 57 -12.72 3.90 28.53
N GLY A 58 -13.45 3.51 27.49
CA GLY A 58 -12.84 2.92 26.32
C GLY A 58 -13.74 2.77 25.11
N GLU A 59 -13.12 2.36 24.00
CA GLU A 59 -13.78 2.08 22.73
C GLU A 59 -13.77 0.58 22.45
N PHE A 60 -14.92 0.03 22.08
CA PHE A 60 -15.05 -1.37 21.69
C PHE A 60 -14.21 -1.68 20.44
N MET A 61 -13.38 -2.72 20.54
CA MET A 61 -12.47 -3.15 19.48
C MET A 61 -12.98 -4.38 18.75
N HIS A 62 -13.21 -5.48 19.47
CA HIS A 62 -13.71 -6.73 18.92
C HIS A 62 -14.32 -7.63 20.01
N PRO A 63 -15.26 -8.52 19.64
CA PRO A 63 -15.82 -9.51 20.56
C PRO A 63 -14.87 -10.70 20.76
N CYS A 64 -14.87 -11.30 21.95
CA CYS A 64 -14.11 -12.52 22.28
C CYS A 64 -15.02 -13.46 23.09
N GLU A 65 -15.65 -14.42 22.41
CA GLU A 65 -16.64 -15.33 23.01
C GLU A 65 -17.76 -14.57 23.77
N ASP A 66 -17.85 -14.74 25.10
CA ASP A 66 -18.83 -14.08 25.97
C ASP A 66 -18.37 -12.69 26.47
N ASP A 67 -17.15 -12.28 26.11
CA ASP A 67 -16.52 -11.04 26.51
C ASP A 67 -16.40 -10.03 25.35
N ILE A 68 -16.16 -8.77 25.69
CA ILE A 68 -15.74 -7.73 24.75
C ILE A 68 -14.37 -7.17 25.13
N VAL A 69 -13.55 -6.87 24.12
CA VAL A 69 -12.26 -6.19 24.30
C VAL A 69 -12.41 -4.72 23.99
N CYS A 70 -12.03 -3.86 24.94
CA CYS A 70 -12.09 -2.41 24.84
C CYS A 70 -10.69 -1.79 24.93
N LYS A 71 -10.45 -0.74 24.15
CA LYS A 71 -9.25 0.10 24.23
C LYS A 71 -9.53 1.27 25.17
N CYS A 72 -8.67 1.52 26.17
CA CYS A 72 -8.84 2.64 27.10
C CYS A 72 -8.66 4.01 26.41
N THR A 73 -9.56 4.96 26.68
CA THR A 73 -9.60 6.29 26.04
C THR A 73 -9.89 7.45 27.00
N THR A 74 -9.40 7.37 28.25
CA THR A 74 -9.62 8.44 29.24
C THR A 74 -8.97 9.77 28.84
N GLU A 75 -9.65 10.89 29.14
CA GLU A 75 -9.08 12.22 28.95
C GLU A 75 -7.88 12.43 29.90
N GLU A 76 -6.78 12.97 29.37
CA GLU A 76 -5.52 13.30 30.05
C GLU A 76 -4.42 12.23 30.21
N ASN A 77 -4.42 11.08 29.51
CA ASN A 77 -3.26 10.16 29.57
C ASN A 77 -2.77 9.88 31.02
N LYS A 78 -3.68 9.90 32.00
CA LYS A 78 -3.39 9.65 33.43
C LYS A 78 -3.20 8.16 33.68
N VAL A 79 -2.29 7.58 32.91
CA VAL A 79 -1.73 6.27 33.19
C VAL A 79 -0.56 6.51 34.14
N PRO A 80 -0.40 5.72 35.22
CA PRO A 80 0.74 5.85 36.13
C PRO A 80 2.06 5.86 35.35
N TYR A 81 2.91 6.85 35.62
CA TYR A 81 4.26 6.92 35.06
C TYR A 81 5.10 5.75 35.61
N PHE A 82 5.25 4.71 34.79
CA PHE A 82 5.94 3.47 35.17
C PHE A 82 7.45 3.64 34.97
N ASN A 83 8.18 3.76 36.08
CA ASN A 83 9.63 4.02 36.10
C ASN A 83 10.39 2.88 36.81
N ALA A 84 9.93 1.64 36.62
CA ALA A 84 10.50 0.45 37.24
C ALA A 84 11.75 -0.04 36.47
N PRO A 85 12.80 -0.48 37.17
CA PRO A 85 13.97 -1.10 36.55
C PRO A 85 13.67 -2.52 36.05
N VAL A 86 14.19 -2.84 34.86
CA VAL A 86 14.06 -4.15 34.22
C VAL A 86 15.36 -4.92 34.39
N TYR A 87 15.25 -6.20 34.76
CA TYR A 87 16.36 -7.08 35.01
C TYR A 87 16.30 -8.30 34.07
N LEU A 88 17.46 -8.81 33.68
CA LEU A 88 17.61 -10.12 33.04
C LEU A 88 17.46 -11.24 34.08
N GLU A 89 17.27 -12.49 33.63
CA GLU A 89 17.19 -13.67 34.51
C GLU A 89 18.43 -13.84 35.40
N ASN A 90 19.60 -13.38 34.96
CA ASN A 90 20.84 -13.34 35.75
C ASN A 90 20.86 -12.20 36.79
N LYS A 91 19.74 -11.47 36.95
CA LYS A 91 19.53 -10.30 37.82
C LYS A 91 20.33 -9.05 37.44
N GLU A 92 20.83 -8.98 36.22
CA GLU A 92 21.50 -7.79 35.69
C GLU A 92 20.47 -6.76 35.22
N GLN A 93 20.56 -5.54 35.74
CA GLN A 93 19.64 -4.46 35.36
C GLN A 93 20.01 -3.92 33.98
N ILE A 94 19.05 -3.90 33.05
CA ILE A 94 19.28 -3.49 31.65
C ILE A 94 18.75 -2.09 31.31
N GLY A 95 17.96 -1.49 32.19
CA GLY A 95 17.40 -0.15 32.00
C GLY A 95 16.05 -0.02 32.69
N LYS A 96 15.33 1.07 32.46
CA LYS A 96 13.94 1.22 32.94
C LYS A 96 12.93 0.97 31.82
N VAL A 97 11.69 0.65 32.18
CA VAL A 97 10.64 0.25 31.22
C VAL A 97 10.46 1.26 30.08
N ASP A 98 10.46 2.56 30.38
CA ASP A 98 10.32 3.62 29.37
C ASP A 98 11.59 3.85 28.52
N GLU A 99 12.76 3.54 29.06
CA GLU A 99 14.05 3.59 28.34
C GLU A 99 14.19 2.43 27.35
N ILE A 100 13.64 1.26 27.67
CA ILE A 100 13.77 0.04 26.86
C ILE A 100 12.66 -0.05 25.80
N PHE A 101 11.41 0.18 26.21
CA PHE A 101 10.24 -0.03 25.35
C PHE A 101 9.64 1.27 24.82
N GLY A 102 10.16 2.43 25.26
CA GLY A 102 9.56 3.73 25.00
C GLY A 102 8.33 3.98 25.87
N GLN A 103 7.74 5.16 25.73
CA GLN A 103 6.52 5.52 26.47
C GLN A 103 5.35 4.62 26.00
N LEU A 104 4.78 3.83 26.91
CA LEU A 104 3.58 3.02 26.65
C LEU A 104 2.40 3.93 26.30
N ARG A 105 1.73 3.67 25.17
CA ARG A 105 0.71 4.57 24.60
C ARG A 105 -0.71 4.03 24.61
N ASP A 106 -0.88 2.72 24.70
CA ASP A 106 -2.18 2.05 24.52
C ASP A 106 -2.42 0.99 25.61
N PHE A 107 -3.63 0.98 26.17
CA PHE A 107 -4.09 0.05 27.21
C PHE A 107 -5.40 -0.62 26.77
N TYR A 108 -5.57 -1.90 27.11
CA TYR A 108 -6.75 -2.69 26.74
C TYR A 108 -7.29 -3.43 27.97
N PHE A 109 -8.60 -3.65 28.02
CA PHE A 109 -9.28 -4.41 29.07
C PHE A 109 -10.40 -5.26 28.47
N SER A 110 -10.72 -6.40 29.10
CA SER A 110 -11.87 -7.22 28.75
C SER A 110 -13.05 -6.91 29.67
N VAL A 111 -14.27 -7.09 29.17
CA VAL A 111 -15.51 -6.90 29.93
C VAL A 111 -16.39 -8.10 29.70
N LYS A 112 -16.77 -8.76 30.79
CA LYS A 112 -17.71 -9.88 30.79
C LYS A 112 -19.13 -9.35 30.64
N LEU A 113 -19.90 -9.93 29.72
CA LEU A 113 -21.27 -9.50 29.47
C LEU A 113 -22.26 -10.25 30.37
N SER A 114 -23.33 -9.57 30.79
CA SER A 114 -24.47 -10.24 31.44
C SER A 114 -25.10 -11.28 30.51
N GLU A 115 -25.70 -12.34 31.05
CA GLU A 115 -26.24 -13.49 30.29
C GLU A 115 -27.20 -13.13 29.13
N ASN A 116 -27.83 -11.95 29.19
CA ASN A 116 -28.78 -11.48 28.18
C ASN A 116 -28.14 -10.67 27.04
N MET A 117 -26.82 -10.47 27.06
CA MET A 117 -26.09 -9.64 26.09
C MET A 117 -25.14 -10.49 25.24
N LYS A 118 -25.12 -10.23 23.92
CA LYS A 118 -24.21 -10.89 22.99
C LYS A 118 -23.10 -9.95 22.55
N ALA A 119 -21.85 -10.39 22.61
CA ALA A 119 -20.69 -9.60 22.18
C ALA A 119 -20.78 -9.14 20.71
N SER A 120 -21.45 -9.92 19.85
CA SER A 120 -21.72 -9.59 18.45
C SER A 120 -22.75 -8.45 18.24
N SER A 121 -23.43 -7.99 19.29
CA SER A 121 -24.40 -6.89 19.22
C SER A 121 -23.77 -5.49 19.25
N PHE A 122 -22.47 -5.39 19.54
CA PHE A 122 -21.73 -4.13 19.63
C PHE A 122 -21.14 -3.72 18.28
N LYS A 123 -21.22 -2.43 17.95
CA LYS A 123 -20.62 -1.86 16.72
C LYS A 123 -19.17 -1.47 16.98
N LYS A 124 -18.30 -1.67 15.98
CA LYS A 124 -16.89 -1.26 16.04
C LYS A 124 -16.76 0.22 16.42
N MET A 125 -15.85 0.55 17.35
CA MET A 125 -15.64 1.90 17.91
C MET A 125 -16.81 2.44 18.75
N GLN A 126 -17.76 1.60 19.16
CA GLN A 126 -18.81 2.01 20.08
C GLN A 126 -18.20 2.32 21.46
N LYS A 127 -18.53 3.49 22.01
CA LYS A 127 -18.04 3.93 23.32
C LYS A 127 -18.66 3.04 24.41
N ALA A 128 -17.81 2.54 25.30
CA ALA A 128 -18.20 1.83 26.51
C ALA A 128 -18.05 2.76 27.71
N ALA A 129 -19.10 2.87 28.52
CA ALA A 129 -19.12 3.70 29.71
C ALA A 129 -19.44 2.82 30.92
N PHE A 130 -18.77 3.07 32.04
CA PHE A 130 -18.92 2.27 33.26
C PHE A 130 -19.26 3.17 34.44
N GLU A 131 -19.83 2.54 35.47
CA GLU A 131 -20.06 3.15 36.77
C GLU A 131 -18.73 3.25 37.53
N ALA A 132 -18.50 4.38 38.21
CA ALA A 132 -17.15 4.77 38.63
C ALA A 132 -16.71 4.08 39.94
N VAL A 133 -15.86 3.04 39.82
CA VAL A 133 -14.99 2.56 40.92
C VAL A 133 -13.53 2.66 40.48
N ALA A 134 -13.07 3.89 40.22
CA ALA A 134 -11.76 4.15 39.63
C ALA A 134 -10.56 3.82 40.55
N ALA A 135 -10.76 3.78 41.87
CA ALA A 135 -9.67 3.60 42.84
C ALA A 135 -9.17 2.15 42.97
N ALA A 136 -10.04 1.15 42.76
CA ALA A 136 -9.68 -0.26 42.92
C ALA A 136 -8.85 -0.80 41.73
N LEU A 137 -9.14 -0.30 40.52
CA LEU A 137 -8.45 -0.70 39.29
C LEU A 137 -6.98 -0.25 39.26
N GLU A 138 -6.68 0.93 39.83
CA GLU A 138 -5.33 1.48 39.87
C GLU A 138 -4.38 0.64 40.74
N VAL A 139 -4.86 0.10 41.87
CA VAL A 139 -4.07 -0.70 42.82
C VAL A 139 -3.81 -2.11 42.28
N ALA A 140 -4.82 -2.74 41.66
CA ALA A 140 -4.71 -4.09 41.13
C ALA A 140 -3.75 -4.18 39.92
N VAL A 141 -3.76 -3.18 39.04
CA VAL A 141 -2.86 -3.11 37.88
C VAL A 141 -1.40 -2.90 38.32
N ALA A 142 -1.17 -2.10 39.37
CA ALA A 142 0.17 -1.86 39.90
C ALA A 142 0.82 -3.12 40.48
N ALA A 143 0.07 -3.91 41.26
CA ALA A 143 0.58 -5.15 41.85
C ALA A 143 0.84 -6.27 40.81
N ALA A 144 -0.02 -6.39 39.79
CA ALA A 144 0.12 -7.40 38.74
C ALA A 144 1.36 -7.18 37.84
N LEU A 145 1.72 -5.92 37.59
CA LEU A 145 2.91 -5.55 36.82
C LEU A 145 4.21 -5.77 37.59
N GLU A 146 4.21 -5.58 38.92
CA GLU A 146 5.39 -5.88 39.76
C GLU A 146 5.78 -7.36 39.70
N VAL A 147 4.81 -8.28 39.71
CA VAL A 147 5.05 -9.72 39.63
C VAL A 147 5.52 -10.14 38.23
N ALA A 148 4.88 -9.62 37.17
CA ALA A 148 5.25 -9.95 35.79
C ALA A 148 6.68 -9.49 35.42
N VAL A 149 7.13 -8.36 35.98
CA VAL A 149 8.50 -7.84 35.80
C VAL A 149 9.53 -8.64 36.59
N ALA A 150 9.16 -9.17 37.77
CA ALA A 150 10.04 -10.02 38.57
C ALA A 150 10.33 -11.39 37.92
N GLU A 151 9.45 -11.86 37.03
CA GLU A 151 9.57 -13.15 36.33
C GLU A 151 10.00 -13.03 34.85
N GLY A 152 10.29 -11.82 34.36
CA GLY A 152 10.91 -11.62 33.04
C GLY A 152 9.98 -11.82 31.82
N LEU A 153 8.66 -11.62 31.99
CA LEU A 153 7.67 -11.83 30.93
C LEU A 153 7.33 -10.54 30.15
N GLU A 154 7.20 -10.62 28.83
CA GLU A 154 6.55 -9.58 28.02
C GLU A 154 5.03 -9.64 28.26
N ALA A 155 4.46 -8.64 28.96
CA ALA A 155 3.11 -8.71 29.49
C ALA A 155 2.09 -7.81 28.77
N ALA A 156 0.86 -8.32 28.63
CA ALA A 156 -0.36 -7.53 28.54
C ALA A 156 -1.19 -7.83 29.81
N VAL A 157 -1.66 -6.79 30.51
CA VAL A 157 -2.48 -6.95 31.72
C VAL A 157 -3.95 -6.95 31.31
N VAL A 158 -4.65 -8.05 31.58
CA VAL A 158 -6.11 -8.15 31.43
C VAL A 158 -6.70 -8.28 32.84
N VAL A 159 -7.51 -7.31 33.23
CA VAL A 159 -8.21 -7.32 34.54
C VAL A 159 -9.65 -7.76 34.28
N ALA A 160 -10.04 -8.90 34.84
CA ALA A 160 -11.44 -9.30 34.95
C ALA A 160 -11.90 -9.11 36.40
N LEU A 161 -13.05 -8.47 36.60
CA LEU A 161 -13.72 -8.38 37.89
C LEU A 161 -14.81 -9.46 37.91
N GLU A 162 -14.75 -10.40 38.85
CA GLU A 162 -15.89 -11.27 39.18
C GLU A 162 -16.43 -10.85 40.56
N GLU A 163 -17.76 -10.78 40.67
CA GLU A 163 -18.46 -10.84 41.95
C GLU A 163 -18.73 -12.32 42.24
N GLU A 164 -18.12 -12.90 43.27
CA GLU A 164 -18.57 -14.18 43.83
C GLU A 164 -19.54 -13.91 44.99
N GLU A 165 -20.79 -14.38 44.88
CA GLU A 165 -21.63 -14.64 46.05
C GLU A 165 -21.21 -16.02 46.61
N GLU A 166 -20.48 -16.04 47.74
CA GLU A 166 -20.37 -17.26 48.56
C GLU A 166 -21.55 -17.33 49.54
N GLU A 167 -22.33 -18.42 49.47
CA GLU A 167 -23.14 -18.87 50.62
C GLU A 167 -22.18 -19.33 51.73
N VAL A 168 -22.02 -18.51 52.78
CA VAL A 168 -21.33 -18.90 54.01
C VAL A 168 -22.38 -19.23 55.09
N GLU A 169 -22.50 -20.51 55.45
CA GLU A 169 -23.10 -20.91 56.73
C GLU A 169 -22.13 -20.56 57.88
N ASP A 170 -22.61 -19.70 58.79
CA ASP A 170 -22.17 -19.44 60.17
C ASP A 170 -20.67 -19.62 60.52
N VAL A 171 -19.94 -18.52 60.82
CA VAL A 171 -19.36 -18.17 62.14
C VAL A 171 -18.89 -16.69 62.12
N ASP A 172 -19.26 -15.94 63.17
CA ASP A 172 -18.85 -14.56 63.49
C ASP A 172 -17.39 -14.20 63.10
N SER A 173 -17.22 -13.38 62.06
CA SER A 173 -16.11 -12.43 61.90
C SER A 173 -16.48 -11.36 60.87
N GLU A 174 -15.97 -10.15 61.04
CA GLU A 174 -16.21 -9.01 60.14
C GLU A 174 -15.83 -9.39 58.70
N VAL A 175 -16.81 -9.41 57.80
CA VAL A 175 -16.61 -9.62 56.36
C VAL A 175 -16.21 -8.27 55.75
N GLU A 176 -14.94 -8.11 55.42
CA GLU A 176 -14.53 -7.19 54.35
C GLU A 176 -14.92 -7.85 53.03
N ASP A 177 -15.59 -7.11 52.14
CA ASP A 177 -15.99 -7.59 50.82
C ASP A 177 -14.74 -7.93 49.98
N ASP A 178 -14.34 -9.20 49.96
CA ASP A 178 -13.22 -9.68 49.18
C ASP A 178 -13.63 -9.82 47.71
N VAL A 179 -13.20 -8.87 46.87
CA VAL A 179 -13.29 -8.98 45.42
C VAL A 179 -12.24 -10.00 44.95
N ALA A 180 -12.69 -11.16 44.46
CA ALA A 180 -11.81 -12.13 43.83
C ALA A 180 -11.40 -11.64 42.42
N VAL A 181 -10.16 -11.17 42.28
CA VAL A 181 -9.61 -10.72 40.99
C VAL A 181 -8.89 -11.89 40.31
N MET A 182 -9.45 -12.43 39.23
CA MET A 182 -8.77 -13.43 38.43
C MET A 182 -7.84 -12.75 37.42
N ILE A 183 -6.52 -12.88 37.65
CA ILE A 183 -5.49 -12.28 36.80
C ILE A 183 -4.95 -13.34 35.85
N CYS A 184 -5.31 -13.27 34.57
CA CYS A 184 -4.71 -14.13 33.53
C CYS A 184 -3.48 -13.46 32.92
N ILE A 185 -2.30 -13.96 33.30
CA ILE A 185 -1.02 -13.61 32.66
C ILE A 185 -0.83 -14.53 31.46
N VAL A 186 -0.92 -13.99 30.25
CA VAL A 186 -0.75 -14.77 29.01
C VAL A 186 0.49 -14.26 28.28
N PRO A 187 1.47 -15.12 27.93
CA PRO A 187 2.53 -14.72 27.03
C PRO A 187 1.92 -14.35 25.68
N LEU A 188 2.39 -13.26 25.06
CA LEU A 188 1.92 -12.74 23.77
C LEU A 188 1.88 -13.78 22.62
N SER A 189 2.52 -14.94 22.80
CA SER A 189 2.48 -16.09 21.89
C SER A 189 1.25 -17.01 22.00
N SER A 190 0.33 -16.81 22.97
CA SER A 190 -0.68 -17.82 23.33
C SER A 190 -2.14 -17.38 23.18
N ALA A 191 -2.43 -16.13 22.83
CA ALA A 191 -3.81 -15.65 22.71
C ALA A 191 -4.55 -16.09 21.43
N ASN A 192 -3.90 -16.83 20.53
CA ASN A 192 -4.49 -17.28 19.25
C ASN A 192 -4.37 -18.79 19.06
N ASN A 193 -4.98 -19.59 19.94
CA ASN A 193 -5.83 -20.74 19.58
C ASN A 193 -6.25 -21.57 20.81
N THR A 194 -7.56 -21.77 20.93
CA THR A 194 -8.28 -22.76 21.76
C THR A 194 -8.12 -22.68 23.29
N PHE A 195 -9.01 -21.92 23.95
CA PHE A 195 -9.51 -22.31 25.28
C PHE A 195 -10.61 -23.36 25.09
N SER A 196 -10.21 -24.61 24.93
CA SER A 196 -11.11 -25.73 25.16
C SER A 196 -10.41 -26.77 26.03
N ASN A 197 -11.10 -27.12 27.12
CA ASN A 197 -10.85 -28.20 28.09
C ASN A 197 -10.03 -27.86 29.35
N ARG A 198 -10.82 -27.67 30.42
CA ARG A 198 -10.59 -28.09 31.81
C ARG A 198 -9.45 -29.13 32.03
N PHE A 199 -8.54 -28.75 32.94
CA PHE A 199 -7.74 -29.55 33.89
C PHE A 199 -6.51 -30.39 33.47
N LYS A 200 -5.44 -30.18 34.27
CA LYS A 200 -4.31 -31.06 34.71
C LYS A 200 -3.04 -31.20 33.86
N VAL A 201 -1.92 -30.87 34.52
CA VAL A 201 -0.52 -30.93 34.10
C VAL A 201 0.10 -32.31 34.41
N GLN A 202 0.86 -32.87 33.45
CA GLN A 202 2.01 -33.76 33.73
C GLN A 202 3.15 -33.53 32.71
N PRO A 203 4.44 -33.67 33.09
CA PRO A 203 5.57 -33.15 32.30
C PRO A 203 6.27 -34.22 31.45
N GLY A 204 6.73 -33.84 30.25
CA GLY A 204 7.60 -34.69 29.45
C GLY A 204 8.00 -34.12 28.07
N ALA A 205 9.19 -33.51 28.02
CA ALA A 205 10.13 -33.36 26.90
C ALA A 205 9.62 -33.31 25.43
N ALA A 206 9.89 -32.21 24.72
CA ALA A 206 10.84 -32.16 23.59
C ALA A 206 10.69 -30.91 22.69
N LYS A 207 11.85 -30.28 22.41
CA LYS A 207 12.25 -29.47 21.24
C LYS A 207 11.48 -28.18 20.91
N ALA A 208 12.24 -27.09 20.99
CA ALA A 208 11.90 -25.75 20.52
C ALA A 208 11.60 -25.70 19.00
N PRO A 209 10.56 -24.96 18.58
CA PRO A 209 10.49 -24.34 17.27
C PRO A 209 10.71 -22.83 17.35
N SER A 210 11.29 -22.32 16.27
CA SER A 210 11.62 -20.94 15.97
C SER A 210 10.44 -19.97 16.07
N VAL A 211 10.74 -18.78 16.61
CA VAL A 211 9.87 -17.60 16.74
C VAL A 211 9.35 -17.17 15.36
N LEU A 212 8.05 -17.37 15.09
CA LEU A 212 7.33 -16.75 13.97
C LEU A 212 6.66 -15.48 14.47
N GLY A 213 7.03 -14.33 13.88
CA GLY A 213 6.35 -13.06 14.11
C GLY A 213 4.89 -13.13 13.66
N CYS A 214 4.00 -12.48 14.42
CA CYS A 214 2.57 -12.40 14.16
C CYS A 214 2.30 -11.79 12.77
N CYS A 215 2.11 -12.67 11.79
CA CYS A 215 1.59 -12.35 10.47
C CYS A 215 0.08 -12.55 10.56
N CYS A 216 -0.71 -11.48 10.46
CA CYS A 216 -2.17 -11.58 10.39
C CYS A 216 -2.56 -12.32 9.11
N THR A 217 -2.66 -13.65 9.15
CA THR A 217 -3.03 -14.47 8.00
C THR A 217 -4.54 -14.39 7.78
N SER A 218 -4.97 -13.34 7.08
CA SER A 218 -6.30 -13.25 6.50
C SER A 218 -6.55 -14.44 5.57
N GLY A 219 -7.61 -15.22 5.78
CA GLY A 219 -7.89 -16.45 5.02
C GLY A 219 -8.02 -16.28 3.49
N VAL A 220 -8.33 -17.37 2.79
CA VAL A 220 -8.62 -17.34 1.35
C VAL A 220 -9.81 -16.41 1.10
N ILE A 221 -9.67 -15.49 0.13
CA ILE A 221 -10.75 -14.61 -0.31
C ILE A 221 -11.39 -15.18 -1.57
N LYS A 222 -12.71 -15.22 -1.63
CA LYS A 222 -13.46 -15.43 -2.88
C LYS A 222 -13.88 -14.09 -3.43
N CYS A 223 -13.53 -13.80 -4.68
CA CYS A 223 -13.83 -12.52 -5.31
C CYS A 223 -13.98 -12.65 -6.82
N LYS A 224 -14.49 -11.61 -7.47
CA LYS A 224 -14.59 -11.53 -8.93
C LYS A 224 -13.21 -11.26 -9.56
N ALA A 225 -12.94 -11.95 -10.66
CA ALA A 225 -11.83 -11.65 -11.56
C ALA A 225 -12.20 -11.92 -13.01
N ALA A 226 -11.47 -11.31 -13.95
CA ALA A 226 -11.60 -11.56 -15.37
C ALA A 226 -10.50 -12.55 -15.80
N VAL A 227 -10.91 -13.79 -16.06
CA VAL A 227 -10.01 -14.90 -16.40
C VAL A 227 -9.92 -15.04 -17.91
N ALA A 228 -8.69 -14.98 -18.43
CA ALA A 228 -8.38 -15.40 -19.79
C ALA A 228 -8.12 -16.91 -19.78
N TRP A 229 -9.07 -17.70 -20.25
CA TRP A 229 -8.93 -19.16 -20.30
C TRP A 229 -8.05 -19.64 -21.45
N GLU A 230 -8.14 -18.96 -22.59
CA GLU A 230 -7.47 -19.32 -23.85
C GLU A 230 -7.11 -18.05 -24.63
N PRO A 231 -6.06 -18.09 -25.48
CA PRO A 231 -5.72 -16.97 -26.34
C PRO A 231 -6.83 -16.67 -27.36
N GLY A 232 -7.05 -15.37 -27.61
CA GLY A 232 -8.02 -14.86 -28.58
C GLY A 232 -9.49 -15.03 -28.18
N LYS A 233 -9.78 -15.49 -26.95
CA LYS A 233 -11.15 -15.60 -26.42
C LYS A 233 -11.49 -14.40 -25.54
N PRO A 234 -12.77 -14.00 -25.47
CA PRO A 234 -13.22 -13.01 -24.48
C PRO A 234 -12.87 -13.43 -23.05
N LEU A 235 -12.65 -12.46 -22.18
CA LEU A 235 -12.43 -12.69 -20.76
C LEU A 235 -13.71 -13.18 -20.09
N SER A 236 -13.59 -14.19 -19.23
CA SER A 236 -14.71 -14.69 -18.41
C SER A 236 -14.69 -14.01 -17.04
N ILE A 237 -15.80 -13.39 -16.62
CA ILE A 237 -15.95 -12.92 -15.24
C ILE A 237 -16.30 -14.12 -14.37
N GLU A 238 -15.41 -14.47 -13.46
CA GLU A 238 -15.50 -15.66 -12.62
C GLU A 238 -15.35 -15.30 -11.14
N GLU A 239 -15.91 -16.13 -10.26
CA GLU A 239 -15.49 -16.17 -8.86
C GLU A 239 -14.19 -16.96 -8.75
N VAL A 240 -13.14 -16.34 -8.20
CA VAL A 240 -11.82 -16.93 -8.00
C VAL A 240 -11.47 -16.95 -6.52
N GLU A 241 -10.59 -17.88 -6.15
CA GLU A 241 -10.00 -17.99 -4.81
C GLU A 241 -8.61 -17.34 -4.82
N VAL A 242 -8.44 -16.32 -3.97
CA VAL A 242 -7.19 -15.60 -3.76
C VAL A 242 -6.60 -16.01 -2.41
N ALA A 243 -5.51 -16.77 -2.45
CA ALA A 243 -4.79 -17.21 -1.26
C ALA A 243 -4.23 -16.03 -0.44
N PRO A 244 -3.99 -16.20 0.87
CA PRO A 244 -3.24 -15.24 1.67
C PRO A 244 -1.85 -14.93 1.10
N PRO A 245 -1.29 -13.73 1.36
CA PRO A 245 0.10 -13.45 1.06
C PRO A 245 1.02 -14.32 1.92
N LYS A 246 2.06 -14.90 1.32
CA LYS A 246 3.18 -15.55 2.04
C LYS A 246 4.29 -14.55 2.33
N ALA A 247 5.42 -15.01 2.87
CA ALA A 247 6.56 -14.17 3.16
C ALA A 247 6.96 -13.27 1.97
N HIS A 248 7.18 -11.99 2.24
CA HIS A 248 7.50 -10.94 1.26
C HIS A 248 6.44 -10.70 0.17
N GLU A 249 5.18 -11.05 0.46
CA GLU A 249 4.05 -10.78 -0.42
C GLU A 249 3.04 -9.85 0.24
N VAL A 250 2.28 -9.14 -0.58
CA VAL A 250 1.25 -8.20 -0.15
C VAL A 250 -0.03 -8.48 -0.93
N ARG A 251 -1.15 -8.62 -0.22
CA ARG A 251 -2.47 -8.73 -0.83
C ARG A 251 -3.13 -7.35 -0.87
N ILE A 252 -3.65 -7.01 -2.04
CA ILE A 252 -4.19 -5.68 -2.35
C ILE A 252 -5.65 -5.85 -2.73
N LYS A 253 -6.53 -5.02 -2.16
CA LYS A 253 -7.86 -4.77 -2.70
C LYS A 253 -7.75 -3.76 -3.83
N VAL A 254 -7.97 -4.19 -5.06
CA VAL A 254 -7.88 -3.32 -6.24
C VAL A 254 -9.15 -2.46 -6.31
N PHE A 255 -8.97 -1.16 -6.53
CA PHE A 255 -10.08 -0.21 -6.66
C PHE A 255 -10.34 0.13 -8.12
N ALA A 256 -9.27 0.36 -8.89
CA ALA A 256 -9.36 0.66 -10.30
C ALA A 256 -8.20 0.04 -11.09
N THR A 257 -8.46 -0.26 -12.35
CA THR A 257 -7.46 -0.78 -13.30
C THR A 257 -7.67 -0.24 -14.71
N GLY A 258 -6.58 0.09 -15.39
CA GLY A 258 -6.57 0.53 -16.78
C GLY A 258 -6.47 -0.65 -17.75
N VAL A 259 -7.15 -0.56 -18.89
CA VAL A 259 -6.98 -1.51 -20.01
C VAL A 259 -5.91 -0.99 -20.98
N CYS A 260 -4.87 -1.78 -21.21
CA CYS A 260 -3.73 -1.41 -22.04
C CYS A 260 -3.54 -2.40 -23.21
N HIS A 261 -2.84 -1.94 -24.26
CA HIS A 261 -2.50 -2.78 -25.42
C HIS A 261 -1.63 -3.98 -25.04
N THR A 262 -0.81 -3.89 -23.99
CA THR A 262 -0.02 -5.03 -23.51
C THR A 262 -0.94 -6.17 -23.05
N ASP A 263 -2.03 -5.88 -22.34
CA ASP A 263 -3.00 -6.90 -21.94
C ASP A 263 -3.69 -7.52 -23.17
N ALA A 264 -4.04 -6.69 -24.17
CA ALA A 264 -4.68 -7.15 -25.42
C ALA A 264 -3.74 -8.01 -26.27
N TYR A 265 -2.46 -7.65 -26.30
CA TYR A 265 -1.41 -8.37 -27.01
C TYR A 265 -1.17 -9.76 -26.44
N THR A 266 -1.09 -9.87 -25.10
CA THR A 266 -1.03 -11.17 -24.41
C THR A 266 -2.32 -11.95 -24.61
N LEU A 267 -3.50 -11.33 -24.42
CA LEU A 267 -4.80 -11.98 -24.63
C LEU A 267 -4.93 -12.53 -26.06
N GLY A 268 -4.44 -11.81 -27.07
CA GLY A 268 -4.43 -12.23 -28.47
C GLY A 268 -3.47 -13.39 -28.79
N GLY A 269 -2.64 -13.83 -27.84
CA GLY A 269 -1.71 -14.95 -28.01
C GLY A 269 -0.44 -14.61 -28.81
N SER A 270 -0.15 -13.32 -29.02
CA SER A 270 1.05 -12.88 -29.75
C SER A 270 2.27 -12.71 -28.85
N ASP A 271 2.05 -12.64 -27.53
CA ASP A 271 3.09 -12.53 -26.51
C ASP A 271 3.84 -13.86 -26.34
N PRO A 272 5.17 -13.92 -26.56
CA PRO A 272 5.95 -15.14 -26.34
C PRO A 272 6.00 -15.59 -24.87
N GLU A 273 5.71 -14.70 -23.92
CA GLU A 273 5.60 -15.01 -22.50
C GLU A 273 4.15 -15.30 -22.06
N GLY A 274 3.19 -15.28 -22.98
CA GLY A 274 1.77 -15.49 -22.69
C GLY A 274 1.49 -16.91 -22.17
N LEU A 275 0.95 -17.00 -20.95
CA LEU A 275 0.52 -18.25 -20.32
C LEU A 275 -0.98 -18.21 -20.05
N PHE A 276 -1.65 -19.35 -20.19
CA PHE A 276 -3.10 -19.50 -19.97
C PHE A 276 -3.37 -20.78 -19.16
N PRO A 277 -4.38 -20.81 -18.27
CA PRO A 277 -5.30 -19.70 -17.97
C PRO A 277 -4.68 -18.65 -17.01
N VAL A 278 -5.04 -17.38 -17.16
CA VAL A 278 -4.37 -16.25 -16.49
C VAL A 278 -5.34 -15.14 -16.10
N ILE A 279 -5.03 -14.40 -15.03
CA ILE A 279 -5.64 -13.11 -14.73
C ILE A 279 -4.69 -12.01 -15.22
N LEU A 280 -5.10 -11.27 -16.25
CA LEU A 280 -4.34 -10.17 -16.86
C LEU A 280 -4.40 -8.88 -16.03
N GLY A 281 -3.98 -7.75 -16.62
CA GLY A 281 -4.05 -6.43 -16.04
C GLY A 281 -2.79 -6.07 -15.27
N HIS A 282 -2.22 -4.91 -15.56
CA HIS A 282 -0.98 -4.43 -14.92
C HIS A 282 -0.98 -2.92 -14.60
N GLU A 283 -2.08 -2.21 -14.87
CA GLU A 283 -2.26 -0.77 -14.58
C GLU A 283 -3.29 -0.58 -13.44
N GLY A 284 -2.98 -1.05 -12.23
CA GLY A 284 -3.92 -1.01 -11.10
C GLY A 284 -3.60 0.05 -10.04
N ALA A 285 -4.59 0.38 -9.20
CA ALA A 285 -4.39 1.05 -7.92
C ALA A 285 -5.42 0.55 -6.89
N GLY A 286 -5.04 0.55 -5.62
CA GLY A 286 -5.85 -0.03 -4.56
C GLY A 286 -5.31 0.26 -3.17
N THR A 287 -5.77 -0.53 -2.21
CA THR A 287 -5.33 -0.47 -0.81
C THR A 287 -4.83 -1.82 -0.34
N VAL A 288 -3.79 -1.83 0.49
CA VAL A 288 -3.29 -3.05 1.12
C VAL A 288 -4.38 -3.65 2.01
N GLU A 289 -4.72 -4.92 1.77
CA GLU A 289 -5.65 -5.67 2.62
C GLU A 289 -4.89 -6.42 3.72
N SER A 290 -3.80 -7.12 3.36
CA SER A 290 -2.94 -7.85 4.29
C SER A 290 -1.51 -7.94 3.76
N VAL A 291 -0.58 -8.24 4.66
CA VAL A 291 0.84 -8.41 4.35
C VAL A 291 1.31 -9.75 4.88
N GLY A 292 2.25 -10.37 4.17
CA GLY A 292 2.90 -11.59 4.60
C GLY A 292 4.11 -11.35 5.49
N GLU A 293 4.70 -12.45 5.98
CA GLU A 293 5.86 -12.42 6.87
C GLU A 293 7.04 -11.64 6.25
N GLY A 294 7.76 -10.86 7.06
CA GLY A 294 8.95 -10.12 6.61
C GLY A 294 8.65 -8.85 5.80
N VAL A 295 7.39 -8.55 5.48
CA VAL A 295 7.01 -7.27 4.88
C VAL A 295 7.04 -6.18 5.95
N THR A 296 7.85 -5.14 5.70
CA THR A 296 8.06 -4.03 6.66
C THR A 296 7.64 -2.67 6.11
N LYS A 297 7.51 -2.53 4.79
CA LYS A 297 7.25 -1.24 4.12
C LYS A 297 5.76 -0.91 3.96
N PHE A 298 4.89 -1.88 4.22
CA PHE A 298 3.45 -1.79 3.97
C PHE A 298 2.68 -2.25 5.20
N LYS A 299 1.50 -1.67 5.40
CA LYS A 299 0.51 -2.12 6.36
C LYS A 299 -0.88 -2.05 5.75
N GLN A 300 -1.84 -2.75 6.34
CA GLN A 300 -3.25 -2.68 5.95
C GLN A 300 -3.74 -1.23 5.86
N GLY A 301 -4.48 -0.92 4.80
CA GLY A 301 -5.03 0.41 4.52
C GLY A 301 -4.11 1.33 3.72
N ASP A 302 -2.82 1.00 3.56
CA ASP A 302 -1.92 1.80 2.73
C ASP A 302 -2.42 1.86 1.27
N THR A 303 -2.45 3.06 0.70
CA THR A 303 -2.80 3.29 -0.70
C THR A 303 -1.60 2.96 -1.60
N VAL A 304 -1.82 2.12 -2.61
CA VAL A 304 -0.73 1.49 -3.35
C VAL A 304 -1.00 1.33 -4.84
N ILE A 305 0.09 1.28 -5.62
CA ILE A 305 0.12 0.97 -7.05
C ILE A 305 1.03 -0.24 -7.27
N PRO A 306 0.53 -1.40 -7.77
CA PRO A 306 1.36 -2.53 -8.17
C PRO A 306 2.22 -2.18 -9.38
N LEU A 307 3.44 -2.75 -9.43
CA LEU A 307 4.50 -2.38 -10.35
C LEU A 307 4.99 -3.61 -11.12
N TYR A 308 4.81 -3.62 -12.43
CA TYR A 308 5.32 -4.71 -13.26
C TYR A 308 6.84 -4.70 -13.41
N VAL A 309 7.50 -3.56 -13.17
CA VAL A 309 8.97 -3.52 -13.00
C VAL A 309 9.27 -3.48 -11.50
N PRO A 310 9.81 -4.55 -10.90
CA PRO A 310 10.14 -4.55 -9.48
C PRO A 310 11.34 -3.65 -9.16
N GLN A 311 11.53 -3.32 -7.89
CA GLN A 311 12.74 -2.65 -7.38
C GLN A 311 13.13 -3.18 -5.99
N CYS A 312 14.01 -4.18 -5.95
CA CYS A 312 14.47 -4.74 -4.68
C CYS A 312 15.51 -3.88 -3.92
N GLY A 313 16.24 -2.98 -4.61
CA GLY A 313 17.27 -2.13 -4.00
C GLY A 313 18.63 -2.82 -3.73
N GLU A 314 18.68 -4.15 -3.77
CA GLU A 314 19.85 -4.94 -3.33
C GLU A 314 20.64 -5.56 -4.49
N CYS A 315 19.99 -5.90 -5.61
CA CYS A 315 20.64 -6.56 -6.74
C CYS A 315 21.57 -5.62 -7.52
N LYS A 316 22.50 -6.20 -8.30
CA LYS A 316 23.46 -5.42 -9.11
C LYS A 316 22.81 -4.41 -10.06
N PHE A 317 21.60 -4.70 -10.56
CA PHE A 317 20.85 -3.80 -11.44
C PHE A 317 20.27 -2.63 -10.65
N CYS A 318 19.59 -2.89 -9.52
CA CYS A 318 19.05 -1.84 -8.67
C CYS A 318 20.14 -0.90 -8.12
N LYS A 319 21.34 -1.41 -7.84
CA LYS A 319 22.49 -0.61 -7.40
C LYS A 319 23.16 0.18 -8.53
N ASN A 320 22.89 -0.15 -9.79
CA ASN A 320 23.50 0.52 -10.94
C ASN A 320 22.63 1.73 -11.36
N PRO A 321 23.21 2.94 -11.53
CA PRO A 321 22.45 4.11 -11.98
C PRO A 321 22.04 4.06 -13.46
N LYS A 322 22.58 3.13 -14.25
CA LYS A 322 22.35 3.05 -15.71
C LYS A 322 21.10 2.26 -16.11
N THR A 323 20.34 1.72 -15.16
CA THR A 323 19.21 0.84 -15.45
C THR A 323 18.17 0.84 -14.33
N ASN A 324 16.93 0.53 -14.70
CA ASN A 324 15.83 0.25 -13.78
C ASN A 324 15.39 -1.24 -13.78
N LEU A 325 16.05 -2.10 -14.55
CA LEU A 325 15.63 -3.49 -14.76
C LEU A 325 16.05 -4.42 -13.62
N CYS A 326 15.29 -4.41 -12.52
CA CYS A 326 15.48 -5.37 -11.43
C CYS A 326 15.32 -6.82 -11.92
N GLN A 327 16.23 -7.69 -11.51
CA GLN A 327 16.23 -9.11 -11.92
C GLN A 327 15.79 -10.07 -10.81
N LYS A 328 15.47 -9.56 -9.60
CA LYS A 328 15.23 -10.40 -8.41
C LYS A 328 14.14 -11.46 -8.63
N ILE A 329 13.06 -11.10 -9.33
CA ILE A 329 11.90 -11.98 -9.56
C ILE A 329 11.56 -12.15 -11.05
N ARG A 330 12.42 -11.67 -11.97
CA ARG A 330 12.11 -11.64 -13.41
C ARG A 330 11.83 -13.05 -13.97
N ILE A 331 12.52 -14.06 -13.47
CA ILE A 331 12.34 -15.46 -13.90
C ILE A 331 10.95 -15.97 -13.52
N THR A 332 10.55 -15.85 -12.25
CA THR A 332 9.24 -16.34 -11.79
C THR A 332 8.11 -15.51 -12.40
N GLN A 333 8.30 -14.20 -12.52
CA GLN A 333 7.37 -13.29 -13.17
C GLN A 333 7.08 -13.69 -14.62
N GLY A 334 8.12 -14.03 -15.41
CA GLY A 334 7.97 -14.53 -16.78
C GLY A 334 7.37 -15.94 -16.87
N GLN A 335 7.34 -16.68 -15.76
CA GLN A 335 6.65 -17.97 -15.64
C GLN A 335 5.20 -17.81 -15.12
N GLY A 336 4.73 -16.58 -14.92
CA GLY A 336 3.41 -16.29 -14.37
C GLY A 336 3.23 -16.70 -12.91
N LEU A 337 4.30 -16.63 -12.11
CA LEU A 337 4.34 -17.09 -10.72
C LEU A 337 4.96 -16.04 -9.78
N LEU A 338 4.61 -16.12 -8.50
CA LEU A 338 5.23 -15.32 -7.44
C LEU A 338 6.63 -15.86 -7.07
N PRO A 339 7.42 -15.17 -6.22
CA PRO A 339 8.83 -15.52 -5.97
C PRO A 339 9.06 -16.94 -5.46
N ASP A 340 8.06 -17.54 -4.78
CA ASP A 340 8.10 -18.92 -4.30
C ASP A 340 7.76 -19.97 -5.37
N LYS A 341 7.61 -19.56 -6.63
CA LYS A 341 7.24 -20.39 -7.79
C LYS A 341 5.84 -21.00 -7.69
N THR A 342 4.93 -20.37 -6.97
CA THR A 342 3.53 -20.78 -6.91
C THR A 342 2.60 -19.62 -7.30
N SER A 343 1.36 -19.96 -7.63
CA SER A 343 0.30 -18.96 -7.82
C SER A 343 -0.45 -18.70 -6.50
N ARG A 344 -1.25 -17.64 -6.49
CA ARG A 344 -2.20 -17.31 -5.42
C ARG A 344 -3.64 -17.40 -5.91
N PHE A 345 -3.84 -17.76 -7.18
CA PHE A 345 -5.15 -17.78 -7.81
C PHE A 345 -5.56 -19.20 -8.18
N THR A 346 -6.77 -19.55 -7.77
CA THR A 346 -7.45 -20.78 -8.17
C THR A 346 -8.85 -20.42 -8.68
N CYS A 347 -9.31 -21.09 -9.73
CA CYS A 347 -10.68 -20.98 -10.21
C CYS A 347 -11.17 -22.35 -10.67
N LYS A 348 -12.34 -22.79 -10.18
CA LYS A 348 -12.91 -24.10 -10.53
C LYS A 348 -11.92 -25.26 -10.30
N GLY A 349 -11.17 -25.20 -9.20
CA GLY A 349 -10.14 -26.18 -8.84
C GLY A 349 -8.88 -26.17 -9.72
N LYS A 350 -8.73 -25.22 -10.65
CA LYS A 350 -7.55 -25.06 -11.51
C LYS A 350 -6.72 -23.87 -11.06
N GLN A 351 -5.40 -24.02 -11.05
CA GLN A 351 -4.48 -22.90 -10.86
C GLN A 351 -4.60 -21.91 -12.03
N LEU A 352 -4.65 -20.62 -11.72
CA LEU A 352 -4.50 -19.55 -12.71
C LEU A 352 -3.11 -18.92 -12.60
N PHE A 353 -2.51 -18.53 -13.71
CA PHE A 353 -1.24 -17.79 -13.72
C PHE A 353 -1.43 -16.33 -13.28
N HIS A 354 -0.37 -15.78 -12.73
CA HIS A 354 -0.20 -14.33 -12.57
C HIS A 354 0.29 -13.71 -13.88
N PHE A 355 -0.03 -12.44 -14.08
CA PHE A 355 0.40 -11.66 -15.24
C PHE A 355 1.29 -10.51 -14.79
N MET A 356 2.52 -10.48 -15.30
CA MET A 356 3.53 -9.48 -14.99
C MET A 356 3.73 -9.23 -13.49
N GLY A 357 3.42 -10.21 -12.62
CA GLY A 357 3.48 -10.08 -11.16
C GLY A 357 2.52 -9.05 -10.57
N THR A 358 1.41 -8.75 -11.26
CA THR A 358 0.43 -7.71 -10.85
C THR A 358 -1.03 -8.21 -10.90
N SER A 359 -1.49 -8.79 -12.01
CA SER A 359 -2.83 -9.39 -12.16
C SER A 359 -3.98 -8.54 -11.62
N THR A 360 -4.10 -7.32 -12.13
CA THR A 360 -5.02 -6.29 -11.61
C THR A 360 -6.44 -6.40 -12.13
N PHE A 361 -6.75 -7.33 -13.04
CA PHE A 361 -8.12 -7.64 -13.44
C PHE A 361 -8.81 -8.60 -12.46
N SER A 362 -8.74 -8.25 -11.17
CA SER A 362 -9.32 -8.98 -10.04
C SER A 362 -9.58 -8.01 -8.90
N GLU A 363 -10.68 -8.19 -8.15
CA GLU A 363 -10.97 -7.38 -6.96
C GLU A 363 -9.86 -7.47 -5.91
N TYR A 364 -9.17 -8.61 -5.85
CA TYR A 364 -7.98 -8.81 -5.01
C TYR A 364 -6.85 -9.45 -5.80
N THR A 365 -5.63 -8.99 -5.55
CA THR A 365 -4.41 -9.58 -6.10
C THR A 365 -3.33 -9.71 -5.04
N VAL A 366 -2.37 -10.61 -5.26
CA VAL A 366 -1.19 -10.76 -4.40
C VAL A 366 0.05 -10.49 -5.23
N VAL A 367 0.92 -9.60 -4.73
CA VAL A 367 2.15 -9.21 -5.40
C VAL A 367 3.34 -9.35 -4.47
N ALA A 368 4.55 -9.42 -5.02
CA ALA A 368 5.77 -9.29 -4.21
C ALA A 368 5.88 -7.86 -3.65
N ASP A 369 6.37 -7.71 -2.43
CA ASP A 369 6.53 -6.39 -1.77
C ASP A 369 7.46 -5.43 -2.55
N ILE A 370 8.45 -5.96 -3.27
CA ILE A 370 9.34 -5.21 -4.17
C ILE A 370 8.68 -4.75 -5.48
N SER A 371 7.46 -5.19 -5.74
CA SER A 371 6.63 -4.85 -6.91
C SER A 371 5.45 -3.96 -6.52
N LEU A 372 5.59 -3.18 -5.45
CA LEU A 372 4.52 -2.34 -4.93
C LEU A 372 5.07 -0.95 -4.55
N ALA A 373 4.34 0.11 -4.91
CA ALA A 373 4.63 1.47 -4.46
C ALA A 373 3.53 1.95 -3.51
N LYS A 374 3.93 2.46 -2.35
CA LYS A 374 3.06 3.24 -1.45
C LYS A 374 2.97 4.67 -1.97
N VAL A 375 1.76 5.18 -2.13
CA VAL A 375 1.51 6.50 -2.72
C VAL A 375 0.66 7.36 -1.78
N ASN A 376 0.39 8.60 -2.20
CA ASN A 376 -0.45 9.54 -1.45
C ASN A 376 -1.83 8.93 -1.16
N GLU A 377 -2.23 8.91 0.11
CA GLU A 377 -3.51 8.35 0.56
C GLU A 377 -4.75 9.09 0.01
N LYS A 378 -4.56 10.34 -0.44
CA LYS A 378 -5.62 11.19 -1.01
C LYS A 378 -5.65 11.12 -2.53
N ALA A 379 -4.78 10.33 -3.17
CA ALA A 379 -4.74 10.23 -4.61
C ALA A 379 -6.00 9.52 -5.14
N PRO A 380 -6.69 10.07 -6.16
CA PRO A 380 -7.83 9.40 -6.79
C PRO A 380 -7.36 8.16 -7.55
N LEU A 381 -7.72 6.98 -7.04
CA LEU A 381 -7.21 5.69 -7.51
C LEU A 381 -7.68 5.34 -8.94
N ASP A 382 -8.83 5.86 -9.35
CA ASP A 382 -9.35 5.78 -10.72
C ASP A 382 -8.58 6.66 -11.73
N LYS A 383 -7.60 7.42 -11.27
CA LYS A 383 -6.67 8.21 -12.10
C LYS A 383 -5.27 7.67 -11.99
N VAL A 384 -4.74 7.56 -10.77
CA VAL A 384 -3.33 7.21 -10.56
C VAL A 384 -2.98 5.77 -10.90
N CYS A 385 -3.96 4.88 -11.09
CA CYS A 385 -3.73 3.52 -11.63
C CYS A 385 -2.94 3.53 -12.95
N LEU A 386 -3.11 4.56 -13.78
CA LEU A 386 -2.41 4.73 -15.06
C LEU A 386 -0.91 5.05 -14.91
N LEU A 387 -0.46 5.46 -13.72
CA LEU A 387 0.96 5.68 -13.40
C LEU A 387 1.73 4.36 -13.18
N GLY A 388 1.02 3.22 -13.12
CA GLY A 388 1.61 1.88 -13.08
C GLY A 388 2.21 1.41 -14.41
N CYS A 389 1.87 2.02 -15.56
CA CYS A 389 2.48 1.68 -16.84
C CYS A 389 2.52 2.85 -17.86
N GLY A 390 1.44 3.06 -18.63
CA GLY A 390 1.50 3.81 -19.89
C GLY A 390 2.02 5.24 -19.76
N ILE A 391 1.50 6.02 -18.81
CA ILE A 391 1.89 7.42 -18.62
C ILE A 391 3.35 7.52 -18.20
N SER A 392 3.74 6.79 -17.15
CA SER A 392 5.11 6.75 -16.63
C SER A 392 6.10 6.31 -17.71
N THR A 393 5.71 5.34 -18.54
CA THR A 393 6.53 4.81 -19.63
C THR A 393 6.83 5.85 -20.69
N GLY A 394 5.80 6.50 -21.26
CA GLY A 394 6.01 7.51 -22.30
C GLY A 394 6.70 8.77 -21.77
N TYR A 395 6.26 9.26 -20.60
CA TYR A 395 6.82 10.45 -19.98
C TYR A 395 8.31 10.27 -19.64
N GLY A 396 8.66 9.12 -19.04
CA GLY A 396 10.05 8.79 -18.75
C GLY A 396 10.90 8.47 -19.98
N ALA A 397 10.31 7.96 -21.07
CA ALA A 397 11.05 7.73 -22.31
C ALA A 397 11.66 9.02 -22.84
N ALA A 398 10.90 10.11 -22.83
CA ALA A 398 11.40 11.43 -23.22
C ALA A 398 12.41 11.99 -22.20
N LEU A 399 12.08 11.97 -20.90
CA LEU A 399 12.87 12.66 -19.88
C LEU A 399 14.12 11.91 -19.40
N ASN A 400 14.04 10.59 -19.25
CA ASN A 400 15.10 9.79 -18.65
C ASN A 400 15.93 9.05 -19.70
N THR A 401 15.26 8.44 -20.68
CA THR A 401 15.92 7.58 -21.67
C THR A 401 16.55 8.39 -22.78
N ALA A 402 15.73 9.18 -23.51
CA ALA A 402 16.20 10.07 -24.57
C ALA A 402 16.88 11.32 -23.99
N LYS A 403 16.39 11.82 -22.85
CA LYS A 403 16.83 13.09 -22.24
C LYS A 403 16.71 14.25 -23.22
N VAL A 404 15.54 14.36 -23.85
CA VAL A 404 15.21 15.40 -24.84
C VAL A 404 15.67 16.77 -24.34
N GLU A 405 16.39 17.51 -25.17
CA GLU A 405 16.85 18.85 -24.84
C GLU A 405 15.85 19.94 -25.25
N PRO A 406 15.90 21.10 -24.58
CA PRO A 406 15.19 22.29 -25.06
C PRO A 406 15.61 22.65 -26.48
N GLY A 407 14.65 22.97 -27.34
CA GLY A 407 14.90 23.32 -28.74
C GLY A 407 14.69 22.16 -29.72
N SER A 408 14.71 20.91 -29.27
CA SER A 408 14.69 19.73 -30.15
C SER A 408 13.42 19.59 -30.99
N THR A 409 13.56 18.90 -32.12
CA THR A 409 12.47 18.36 -32.94
C THR A 409 12.27 16.88 -32.65
N CYS A 410 11.05 16.47 -32.29
CA CYS A 410 10.71 15.10 -31.94
C CYS A 410 9.63 14.52 -32.87
N ALA A 411 9.76 13.26 -33.27
CA ALA A 411 8.71 12.49 -33.96
C ALA A 411 8.19 11.33 -33.09
N ILE A 412 6.87 11.23 -32.94
CA ILE A 412 6.22 10.22 -32.10
C ILE A 412 5.33 9.34 -33.00
N PHE A 413 5.74 8.09 -33.17
CA PHE A 413 5.00 7.10 -33.97
C PHE A 413 4.02 6.34 -33.08
N GLY A 414 2.72 6.55 -33.33
CA GLY A 414 1.61 6.01 -32.56
C GLY A 414 1.11 6.98 -31.50
N LEU A 415 -0.14 7.42 -31.60
CA LEU A 415 -0.77 8.42 -30.71
C LEU A 415 -1.76 7.79 -29.73
N GLY A 416 -1.43 6.59 -29.22
CA GLY A 416 -2.09 6.00 -28.05
C GLY A 416 -1.58 6.63 -26.74
N ALA A 417 -2.02 6.11 -25.58
CA ALA A 417 -1.64 6.69 -24.28
C ALA A 417 -0.13 6.83 -24.08
N VAL A 418 0.68 5.85 -24.50
CA VAL A 418 2.14 5.93 -24.39
C VAL A 418 2.69 7.07 -25.25
N GLY A 419 2.30 7.17 -26.52
CA GLY A 419 2.75 8.24 -27.40
C GLY A 419 2.30 9.63 -26.95
N LEU A 420 1.07 9.76 -26.43
CA LEU A 420 0.59 10.99 -25.81
C LEU A 420 1.42 11.38 -24.57
N ALA A 421 1.85 10.40 -23.76
CA ALA A 421 2.74 10.64 -22.64
C ALA A 421 4.18 11.01 -23.08
N VAL A 422 4.67 10.47 -24.20
CA VAL A 422 5.93 10.91 -24.82
C VAL A 422 5.81 12.38 -25.26
N ILE A 423 4.73 12.76 -25.94
CA ILE A 423 4.45 14.15 -26.35
C ILE A 423 4.49 15.08 -25.13
N MET A 424 3.81 14.70 -24.05
CA MET A 424 3.81 15.45 -22.79
C MET A 424 5.23 15.59 -22.24
N GLY A 425 6.03 14.52 -22.23
CA GLY A 425 7.43 14.54 -21.79
C GLY A 425 8.31 15.45 -22.66
N CYS A 426 8.18 15.38 -23.98
CA CYS A 426 8.90 16.23 -24.92
C CYS A 426 8.57 17.71 -24.71
N LYS A 427 7.29 18.03 -24.48
CA LYS A 427 6.83 19.39 -24.19
C LYS A 427 7.44 19.93 -22.89
N VAL A 428 7.43 19.14 -21.82
CA VAL A 428 8.03 19.54 -20.54
C VAL A 428 9.55 19.70 -20.66
N ALA A 429 10.20 18.90 -21.50
CA ALA A 429 11.62 19.01 -21.81
C ALA A 429 11.98 20.26 -22.64
N GLY A 430 11.00 20.93 -23.25
CA GLY A 430 11.21 22.14 -24.04
C GLY A 430 11.45 21.91 -25.54
N ALA A 431 11.04 20.76 -26.08
CA ALA A 431 11.05 20.53 -27.53
C ALA A 431 10.20 21.59 -28.27
N THR A 432 10.67 22.05 -29.43
CA THR A 432 10.01 23.12 -30.20
C THR A 432 9.03 22.59 -31.24
N ARG A 433 9.38 21.47 -31.88
CA ARG A 433 8.54 20.78 -32.86
C ARG A 433 8.27 19.37 -32.36
N ILE A 434 7.00 19.03 -32.17
CA ILE A 434 6.56 17.71 -31.70
C ILE A 434 5.58 17.16 -32.73
N ILE A 435 6.08 16.28 -33.58
CA ILE A 435 5.40 15.75 -34.76
C ILE A 435 4.74 14.41 -34.38
N GLY A 436 3.41 14.38 -34.35
CA GLY A 436 2.66 13.13 -34.16
C GLY A 436 2.52 12.36 -35.48
N VAL A 437 2.75 11.05 -35.46
CA VAL A 437 2.61 10.17 -36.63
C VAL A 437 1.64 9.04 -36.29
N ASP A 438 0.45 9.05 -36.91
CA ASP A 438 -0.56 7.99 -36.72
C ASP A 438 -1.40 7.83 -38.00
N ILE A 439 -1.90 6.62 -38.24
CA ILE A 439 -2.78 6.34 -39.39
C ILE A 439 -4.22 6.82 -39.17
N ASN A 440 -4.58 7.17 -37.92
CA ASN A 440 -5.87 7.70 -37.55
C ASN A 440 -5.78 9.22 -37.30
N PRO A 441 -6.22 10.07 -38.25
CA PRO A 441 -6.15 11.53 -38.10
C PRO A 441 -6.99 12.07 -36.94
N ALA A 442 -8.03 11.35 -36.49
CA ALA A 442 -8.86 11.77 -35.38
C ALA A 442 -8.10 11.86 -34.04
N LYS A 443 -6.94 11.18 -33.93
CA LYS A 443 -6.10 11.25 -32.73
C LYS A 443 -5.33 12.56 -32.58
N PHE A 444 -5.20 13.34 -33.65
CA PHE A 444 -4.37 14.55 -33.61
C PHE A 444 -4.94 15.62 -32.68
N GLU A 445 -6.25 15.83 -32.66
CA GLU A 445 -6.85 16.84 -31.76
C GLU A 445 -6.50 16.56 -30.30
N LYS A 446 -6.57 15.29 -29.89
CA LYS A 446 -6.15 14.89 -28.55
C LYS A 446 -4.64 15.09 -28.34
N ALA A 447 -3.81 14.76 -29.33
CA ALA A 447 -2.36 14.95 -29.26
C ALA A 447 -1.94 16.43 -29.07
N LYS A 448 -2.67 17.38 -29.65
CA LYS A 448 -2.43 18.83 -29.44
C LYS A 448 -2.60 19.22 -27.97
N GLU A 449 -3.58 18.67 -27.27
CA GLU A 449 -3.80 18.94 -25.84
C GLU A 449 -2.58 18.54 -24.98
N PHE A 450 -1.81 17.54 -25.41
CA PHE A 450 -0.59 17.10 -24.75
C PHE A 450 0.67 17.84 -25.21
N GLY A 451 0.66 18.42 -26.41
CA GLY A 451 1.78 19.22 -26.91
C GLY A 451 2.19 19.02 -28.35
N ALA A 452 1.52 18.13 -29.11
CA ALA A 452 1.86 17.95 -30.52
C ALA A 452 1.64 19.27 -31.28
N THR A 453 2.64 19.66 -32.07
CA THR A 453 2.60 20.87 -32.89
C THR A 453 2.20 20.57 -34.32
N GLU A 454 2.51 19.37 -34.80
CA GLU A 454 2.34 18.92 -36.17
C GLU A 454 1.84 17.48 -36.20
N PHE A 455 1.24 17.09 -37.32
CA PHE A 455 0.74 15.73 -37.52
C PHE A 455 1.03 15.25 -38.94
N ILE A 456 1.36 13.97 -39.05
CA ILE A 456 1.50 13.29 -40.34
C ILE A 456 0.74 11.97 -40.27
N ASN A 457 -0.10 11.75 -41.26
CA ASN A 457 -0.68 10.44 -41.53
C ASN A 457 0.12 9.77 -42.66
N PRO A 458 0.79 8.63 -42.40
CA PRO A 458 1.56 7.93 -43.43
C PRO A 458 0.75 7.56 -44.68
N LYS A 459 -0.58 7.42 -44.57
CA LYS A 459 -1.46 7.08 -45.70
C LYS A 459 -1.65 8.24 -46.69
N ASP A 460 -1.32 9.46 -46.30
CA ASP A 460 -1.45 10.65 -47.16
C ASP A 460 -0.22 10.86 -48.05
N HIS A 461 0.76 9.95 -47.98
CA HIS A 461 2.01 10.01 -48.73
C HIS A 461 2.27 8.71 -49.49
N SER A 462 2.79 8.83 -50.71
CA SER A 462 3.23 7.68 -51.53
C SER A 462 4.65 7.22 -51.20
N ARG A 463 5.44 8.08 -50.54
CA ARG A 463 6.83 7.79 -50.14
C ARG A 463 6.90 7.22 -48.72
N PRO A 464 7.97 6.48 -48.37
CA PRO A 464 8.20 6.05 -47.00
C PRO A 464 8.18 7.22 -46.01
N ILE A 465 7.52 7.03 -44.87
CA ILE A 465 7.28 8.09 -43.89
C ILE A 465 8.58 8.72 -43.36
N GLN A 466 9.65 7.94 -43.25
CA GLN A 466 10.96 8.44 -42.82
C GLN A 466 11.56 9.45 -43.80
N GLU A 467 11.31 9.30 -45.11
CA GLU A 467 11.81 10.24 -46.11
C GLU A 467 11.03 11.56 -46.05
N VAL A 468 9.71 11.47 -45.84
CA VAL A 468 8.84 12.62 -45.63
C VAL A 468 9.29 13.42 -44.41
N LEU A 469 9.54 12.75 -43.28
CA LEU A 469 10.03 13.38 -42.06
C LEU A 469 11.40 14.03 -42.26
N VAL A 470 12.35 13.34 -42.89
CA VAL A 470 13.68 13.89 -43.18
C VAL A 470 13.60 15.16 -44.01
N GLU A 471 12.75 15.19 -45.05
CA GLU A 471 12.56 16.40 -45.87
C GLU A 471 11.89 17.53 -45.07
N MET A 472 10.83 17.23 -44.32
CA MET A 472 10.10 18.22 -43.50
C MET A 472 10.91 18.82 -42.34
N THR A 473 12.03 18.20 -42.00
CA THR A 473 12.88 18.59 -40.86
C THR A 473 14.31 18.90 -41.29
N ASP A 474 14.53 19.09 -42.60
CA ASP A 474 15.82 19.46 -43.18
C ASP A 474 16.99 18.56 -42.73
N GLY A 475 16.78 17.24 -42.75
CA GLY A 475 17.81 16.25 -42.43
C GLY A 475 17.40 15.17 -41.44
N GLY A 476 16.26 15.32 -40.77
CA GLY A 476 15.70 14.36 -39.81
C GLY A 476 15.49 14.96 -38.41
N VAL A 477 14.74 14.25 -37.58
CA VAL A 477 14.42 14.68 -36.20
C VAL A 477 15.57 14.40 -35.23
N ASP A 478 15.67 15.20 -34.16
CA ASP A 478 16.65 14.94 -33.10
C ASP A 478 16.28 13.66 -32.34
N TYR A 479 15.00 13.49 -32.05
CA TYR A 479 14.48 12.32 -31.33
C TYR A 479 13.30 11.69 -32.05
N SER A 480 13.27 10.36 -32.12
CA SER A 480 12.07 9.62 -32.51
C SER A 480 11.70 8.58 -31.46
N PHE A 481 10.40 8.34 -31.34
CA PHE A 481 9.84 7.38 -30.38
C PHE A 481 8.86 6.46 -31.09
N GLU A 482 9.12 5.16 -31.04
CA GLU A 482 8.18 4.15 -31.54
C GLU A 482 7.29 3.67 -30.38
N CYS A 483 5.99 3.92 -30.49
CA CYS A 483 5.01 3.66 -29.44
C CYS A 483 3.91 2.67 -29.90
N ILE A 484 4.22 1.77 -30.84
CA ILE A 484 3.22 0.88 -31.47
C ILE A 484 3.56 -0.60 -31.21
N GLY A 485 4.80 -1.01 -31.49
CA GLY A 485 5.21 -2.42 -31.48
C GLY A 485 5.36 -3.02 -32.88
N ASN A 486 5.54 -2.20 -33.92
CA ASN A 486 5.71 -2.66 -35.29
C ASN A 486 7.17 -2.49 -35.74
N VAL A 487 7.85 -3.59 -36.06
CA VAL A 487 9.29 -3.58 -36.42
C VAL A 487 9.61 -2.74 -37.66
N GLN A 488 8.68 -2.59 -38.60
CA GLN A 488 8.87 -1.72 -39.77
C GLN A 488 8.79 -0.24 -39.38
N ILE A 489 7.93 0.09 -38.42
CA ILE A 489 7.83 1.44 -37.88
C ILE A 489 9.02 1.75 -36.95
N MET A 490 9.52 0.76 -36.19
CA MET A 490 10.77 0.92 -35.43
C MET A 490 11.94 1.29 -36.35
N ARG A 491 12.03 0.63 -37.50
CA ARG A 491 13.02 0.98 -38.54
C ARG A 491 12.79 2.39 -39.09
N ALA A 492 11.55 2.74 -39.45
CA ALA A 492 11.23 4.06 -40.00
C ALA A 492 11.54 5.17 -38.99
N ALA A 493 11.26 4.95 -37.70
CA ALA A 493 11.58 5.89 -36.62
C ALA A 493 13.08 6.17 -36.55
N LEU A 494 13.94 5.13 -36.61
CA LEU A 494 15.38 5.30 -36.67
C LEU A 494 15.83 6.05 -37.94
N GLU A 495 15.31 5.65 -39.10
CA GLU A 495 15.71 6.24 -40.38
C GLU A 495 15.23 7.69 -40.55
N ALA A 496 14.20 8.11 -39.79
CA ALA A 496 13.70 9.48 -39.75
C ALA A 496 14.56 10.42 -38.88
N CYS A 497 15.43 9.89 -38.02
CA CYS A 497 16.31 10.69 -37.17
C CYS A 497 17.41 11.38 -37.98
N HIS A 498 17.91 12.51 -37.47
CA HIS A 498 18.98 13.27 -38.08
C HIS A 498 20.28 12.48 -38.14
N LYS A 499 20.98 12.55 -39.28
CA LYS A 499 22.33 11.99 -39.40
C LYS A 499 23.30 12.73 -38.48
N GLY A 500 24.12 12.03 -37.74
CA GLY A 500 25.18 12.61 -36.89
C GLY A 500 24.87 12.59 -35.40
N TRP A 501 23.62 12.87 -35.00
CA TRP A 501 23.25 12.94 -33.59
C TRP A 501 21.87 12.36 -33.24
N GLY A 502 21.02 12.08 -34.23
CA GLY A 502 19.64 11.71 -33.97
C GLY A 502 19.49 10.38 -33.23
N GLU A 503 18.56 10.33 -32.28
CA GLU A 503 18.33 9.16 -31.42
C GLU A 503 16.90 8.62 -31.59
N SER A 504 16.78 7.30 -31.69
CA SER A 504 15.49 6.61 -31.76
C SER A 504 15.30 5.70 -30.56
N VAL A 505 14.13 5.83 -29.91
CA VAL A 505 13.75 5.06 -28.73
C VAL A 505 12.58 4.13 -29.06
N ILE A 506 12.81 2.83 -28.94
CA ILE A 506 11.77 1.81 -29.03
C ILE A 506 11.05 1.70 -27.68
N ILE A 507 9.73 1.86 -27.70
CA ILE A 507 8.85 1.70 -26.54
C ILE A 507 7.83 0.58 -26.79
N GLY A 508 7.31 0.48 -28.01
CA GLY A 508 6.38 -0.57 -28.40
C GLY A 508 6.98 -1.97 -28.28
N VAL A 509 6.14 -2.94 -27.90
CA VAL A 509 6.53 -4.35 -27.75
C VAL A 509 6.22 -5.10 -29.05
N ALA A 510 7.23 -5.70 -29.66
CA ALA A 510 7.09 -6.40 -30.93
C ALA A 510 6.57 -7.85 -30.77
N GLY A 511 6.00 -8.35 -31.87
CA GLY A 511 5.66 -9.76 -32.12
C GLY A 511 6.71 -10.75 -31.63
N ALA A 512 6.31 -11.89 -31.06
CA ALA A 512 7.21 -13.01 -30.83
C ALA A 512 7.99 -13.37 -32.12
N GLY A 513 9.33 -13.44 -32.03
CA GLY A 513 10.20 -13.80 -33.14
C GLY A 513 10.35 -12.72 -34.24
N GLN A 514 9.77 -11.53 -34.06
CA GLN A 514 9.97 -10.41 -34.99
C GLN A 514 11.32 -9.75 -34.73
N GLU A 515 12.00 -9.34 -35.80
CA GLU A 515 13.31 -8.70 -35.73
C GLU A 515 13.26 -7.29 -36.33
N ILE A 516 13.94 -6.36 -35.68
CA ILE A 516 14.22 -5.06 -36.24
C ILE A 516 15.43 -5.15 -37.17
N SER A 517 15.42 -4.38 -38.26
CA SER A 517 16.55 -4.32 -39.19
C SER A 517 16.75 -2.90 -39.70
N THR A 518 17.99 -2.55 -40.00
CA THR A 518 18.37 -1.32 -40.72
C THR A 518 19.71 -1.54 -41.41
N ARG A 519 20.10 -0.62 -42.30
CA ARG A 519 21.47 -0.63 -42.85
C ARG A 519 22.44 -0.15 -41.76
N PRO A 520 23.54 -0.87 -41.47
CA PRO A 520 24.50 -0.45 -40.44
C PRO A 520 25.02 0.98 -40.62
N PHE A 521 25.06 1.48 -41.85
CA PHE A 521 25.46 2.85 -42.16
C PHE A 521 24.59 3.91 -41.47
N GLN A 522 23.33 3.60 -41.14
CA GLN A 522 22.48 4.50 -40.35
C GLN A 522 23.07 4.78 -38.96
N LEU A 523 23.69 3.76 -38.34
CA LEU A 523 24.33 3.87 -37.03
C LEU A 523 25.78 4.39 -37.14
N VAL A 524 26.54 3.92 -38.14
CA VAL A 524 27.92 4.40 -38.41
C VAL A 524 27.94 5.92 -38.62
N THR A 525 26.88 6.47 -39.21
CA THR A 525 26.74 7.91 -39.43
C THR A 525 26.17 8.69 -38.24
N GLY A 526 26.23 8.13 -37.03
CA GLY A 526 26.03 8.86 -35.78
C GLY A 526 24.64 8.77 -35.16
N ARG A 527 23.70 7.98 -35.73
CA ARG A 527 22.42 7.73 -35.06
C ARG A 527 22.58 6.76 -33.91
N VAL A 528 21.72 6.92 -32.90
CA VAL A 528 21.62 6.00 -31.76
C VAL A 528 20.27 5.28 -31.78
N TRP A 529 20.28 3.97 -31.52
CA TRP A 529 19.08 3.18 -31.38
C TRP A 529 19.07 2.50 -30.01
N ARG A 530 18.04 2.76 -29.20
CA ARG A 530 17.90 2.15 -27.87
C ARG A 530 16.44 1.85 -27.55
N GLY A 531 16.22 1.06 -26.50
CA GLY A 531 14.89 0.80 -25.96
C GLY A 531 14.68 1.46 -24.61
N THR A 532 13.43 1.48 -24.15
CA THR A 532 13.06 1.90 -22.80
C THR A 532 12.15 0.86 -22.15
N ALA A 533 12.29 0.67 -20.84
CA ALA A 533 11.37 -0.13 -20.04
C ALA A 533 10.85 0.76 -18.91
N PHE A 534 9.52 0.88 -18.78
CA PHE A 534 8.87 1.74 -17.80
C PHE A 534 9.46 3.16 -17.75
N GLY A 535 9.83 3.71 -18.91
CA GLY A 535 10.38 5.05 -19.04
C GLY A 535 11.72 5.26 -18.30
N GLY A 536 12.45 4.18 -18.01
CA GLY A 536 13.71 4.25 -17.24
C GLY A 536 13.53 4.56 -15.75
N TRP A 537 12.29 4.58 -15.24
CA TRP A 537 12.02 4.88 -13.83
C TRP A 537 12.40 3.70 -12.94
N LYS A 538 13.09 4.00 -11.84
CA LYS A 538 13.17 3.10 -10.68
C LYS A 538 11.82 3.12 -9.97
N SER A 539 11.01 2.10 -10.23
CA SER A 539 9.56 2.11 -10.04
C SER A 539 9.11 2.47 -8.62
N VAL A 540 9.55 1.72 -7.60
CA VAL A 540 9.19 1.92 -6.19
C VAL A 540 9.57 3.33 -5.70
N GLU A 541 10.70 3.87 -6.17
CA GLU A 541 11.16 5.21 -5.80
C GLU A 541 10.49 6.34 -6.59
N SER A 542 10.06 6.09 -7.83
CA SER A 542 9.65 7.12 -8.78
C SER A 542 8.14 7.29 -8.88
N VAL A 543 7.37 6.18 -8.82
CA VAL A 543 5.91 6.23 -8.93
C VAL A 543 5.27 7.11 -7.84
N PRO A 544 5.68 7.05 -6.57
CA PRO A 544 5.14 7.97 -5.56
C PRO A 544 5.38 9.44 -5.90
N LYS A 545 6.54 9.78 -6.50
CA LYS A 545 6.85 11.15 -6.93
C LYS A 545 6.00 11.59 -8.11
N LEU A 546 5.73 10.69 -9.06
CA LEU A 546 4.82 10.96 -10.17
C LEU A 546 3.38 11.18 -9.68
N VAL A 547 2.95 10.45 -8.65
CA VAL A 547 1.67 10.71 -7.98
C VAL A 547 1.67 12.10 -7.35
N GLU A 548 2.73 12.48 -6.64
CA GLU A 548 2.85 13.84 -6.10
C GLU A 548 2.84 14.92 -7.19
N ASP A 549 3.52 14.71 -8.31
CA ASP A 549 3.48 15.65 -9.45
C ASP A 549 2.08 15.78 -10.03
N TYR A 550 1.32 14.68 -10.11
CA TYR A 550 -0.10 14.71 -10.49
C TYR A 550 -0.95 15.48 -9.48
N MET A 551 -0.82 15.19 -8.18
CA MET A 551 -1.55 15.88 -7.11
C MET A 551 -1.25 17.39 -7.11
N ASN A 552 -0.03 17.77 -7.50
CA ASN A 552 0.40 19.16 -7.65
C ASN A 552 0.12 19.77 -9.04
N LYS A 553 -0.67 19.09 -9.89
CA LYS A 553 -1.07 19.53 -11.24
C LYS A 553 0.11 19.79 -12.20
N LYS A 554 1.25 19.15 -11.96
CA LYS A 554 2.44 19.20 -12.83
C LYS A 554 2.43 18.10 -13.89
N LEU A 555 1.69 17.03 -13.64
CA LEU A 555 1.54 15.89 -14.54
C LEU A 555 0.06 15.71 -14.91
N LYS A 556 -0.23 15.60 -16.21
CA LYS A 556 -1.57 15.26 -16.70
C LYS A 556 -1.83 13.76 -16.54
N VAL A 557 -3.01 13.40 -16.04
CA VAL A 557 -3.46 12.00 -15.89
C VAL A 557 -4.92 11.87 -16.31
N ASP A 558 -5.77 12.77 -15.83
CA ASP A 558 -7.21 12.78 -16.13
C ASP A 558 -7.49 12.78 -17.64
N GLU A 559 -6.71 13.53 -18.42
CA GLU A 559 -6.91 13.67 -19.86
C GLU A 559 -6.64 12.38 -20.65
N PHE A 560 -5.97 11.39 -20.04
CA PHE A 560 -5.79 10.07 -20.66
C PHE A 560 -7.05 9.20 -20.52
N VAL A 561 -7.90 9.46 -19.52
CA VAL A 561 -9.11 8.69 -19.25
C VAL A 561 -10.21 9.14 -20.21
N THR A 562 -10.47 8.33 -21.23
CA THR A 562 -11.55 8.59 -22.20
C THR A 562 -12.86 7.91 -21.83
N HIS A 563 -12.79 6.82 -21.09
CA HIS A 563 -13.94 6.02 -20.70
C HIS A 563 -13.74 5.52 -19.26
N ASN A 564 -14.83 5.52 -18.50
CA ASN A 564 -14.92 4.83 -17.21
C ASN A 564 -16.05 3.81 -17.33
N LEU A 565 -15.74 2.55 -17.04
CA LEU A 565 -16.72 1.47 -17.07
C LEU A 565 -16.65 0.68 -15.75
N PRO A 566 -17.74 0.06 -15.29
CA PRO A 566 -17.67 -0.94 -14.23
C PRO A 566 -16.84 -2.14 -14.70
N PHE A 567 -16.15 -2.81 -13.78
CA PHE A 567 -15.26 -3.94 -14.07
C PHE A 567 -15.92 -5.06 -14.90
N GLU A 568 -17.20 -5.34 -14.69
CA GLU A 568 -17.96 -6.36 -15.43
C GLU A 568 -18.01 -6.11 -16.95
N LYS A 569 -17.79 -4.86 -17.39
CA LYS A 569 -17.74 -4.46 -18.79
C LYS A 569 -16.33 -4.54 -19.39
N ILE A 570 -15.43 -5.32 -18.81
CA ILE A 570 -14.04 -5.42 -19.29
C ILE A 570 -13.93 -5.78 -20.78
N ASN A 571 -14.76 -6.67 -21.32
CA ASN A 571 -14.72 -7.01 -22.74
C ASN A 571 -15.09 -5.81 -23.63
N GLU A 572 -16.06 -4.99 -23.23
CA GLU A 572 -16.41 -3.73 -23.91
C GLU A 572 -15.21 -2.75 -23.90
N ALA A 573 -14.42 -2.73 -22.82
CA ALA A 573 -13.21 -1.91 -22.75
C ALA A 573 -12.12 -2.38 -23.75
N PHE A 574 -11.98 -3.69 -23.97
CA PHE A 574 -11.11 -4.24 -25.02
C PHE A 574 -11.64 -3.92 -26.42
N ASP A 575 -12.94 -3.99 -26.66
CA ASP A 575 -13.54 -3.63 -27.94
C ASP A 575 -13.28 -2.15 -28.28
N LEU A 576 -13.49 -1.25 -27.32
CA LEU A 576 -13.17 0.19 -27.48
C LEU A 576 -11.70 0.44 -27.82
N LEU A 577 -10.78 -0.36 -27.24
CA LEU A 577 -9.35 -0.30 -27.52
C LEU A 577 -9.05 -0.71 -28.97
N HIS A 578 -9.60 -1.84 -29.41
CA HIS A 578 -9.40 -2.36 -30.76
C HIS A 578 -10.02 -1.47 -31.84
N GLU A 579 -11.17 -0.86 -31.57
CA GLU A 579 -11.83 0.09 -32.47
C GLU A 579 -11.08 1.43 -32.56
N GLY A 580 -10.08 1.67 -31.71
CA GLY A 580 -9.33 2.93 -31.66
C GLY A 580 -10.17 4.12 -31.18
N LYS A 581 -11.26 3.85 -30.46
CA LYS A 581 -12.18 4.86 -29.90
C LYS A 581 -11.76 5.35 -28.51
N CYS A 582 -10.82 4.68 -27.86
CA CYS A 582 -10.31 5.08 -26.54
C CYS A 582 -8.79 5.35 -26.53
N ILE A 583 -8.35 6.13 -25.53
CA ILE A 583 -6.93 6.26 -25.15
C ILE A 583 -6.65 5.34 -23.97
N ARG A 584 -7.37 5.55 -22.88
CA ARG A 584 -7.51 4.62 -21.76
C ARG A 584 -8.97 4.48 -21.38
N THR A 585 -9.35 3.25 -21.10
CA THR A 585 -10.56 2.91 -20.35
C THR A 585 -10.13 2.49 -18.96
N VAL A 586 -10.69 3.13 -17.94
CA VAL A 586 -10.50 2.75 -16.54
C VAL A 586 -11.70 1.94 -16.08
N LEU A 587 -11.43 0.80 -15.47
CA LEU A 587 -12.40 -0.09 -14.85
C LEU A 587 -12.39 0.13 -13.35
N THR A 588 -13.57 0.30 -12.75
CA THR A 588 -13.75 0.41 -11.30
C THR A 588 -14.50 -0.81 -10.75
N PHE A 589 -14.04 -1.33 -9.62
CA PHE A 589 -14.62 -2.49 -8.94
C PHE A 589 -15.81 -2.14 -8.04
#